data_AF-A0A401G6D4-F1
#
_entry.id   AF-A0A401G6D4-F1
#
_cell.length_a   1.000
_cell.length_b   1.000
_cell.length_c   1.000
_cell.angle_alpha   90.00
_cell.angle_beta   90.00
_cell.angle_gamma   90.00
#
_symmetry.space_group_name_H-M   'P 1'
#
loop_
_entity.id
_entity.type
_entity.pdbx_description
1 polymer ?
#
loop_
_entity_poly.entity_id
_entity_poly.type
_entity_poly.pdbx_seq_one_letter_code
_entity_poly.pdbx_strand_id
1 'polypeptide(L)'
;MPPLAPKQLVHRKALLKPRDKHTRTQTPSNGHTVAAKVARAHHVQCTARSSLSPFQRKSSVQKNSIDLSGIDNLDNDDKDPEDIPEDDSDPEEEEILRKKHLGDQDYTDLDPATRRKRLHFENTMDDLSRTGKVDKGNRTLMTYHRGARYIPRGIGPFVNPMQAIQLGLRAYQHVENSDDNDDNMDDNDLPEELSENQRQELEYAYKAILDIIPGLKVDIDLFEEDPSAVHILANYLDAHLRSTRSDDIASLKARMINYIPRLDGYPILNSDDPKWERGFVSITTGRQLCSQILLQEFDEDPVSFCRRVRDGETRILSDDYPSFLYDQAEYDPDELDAGLLKGPLLVACFKSLFTGPRTVKNTGSGKQRGPGRPPLAQIYQLSQVSSRNLAYVAVLVHFVLNG
;
A
#
# COMPACT_ATOMS: atom_id res chain seq x y z
N MET A 1 -38.41 -33.95 25.01
CA MET A 1 -37.79 -33.55 23.74
C MET A 1 -37.47 -34.80 22.93
N PRO A 2 -38.18 -35.07 21.82
CA PRO A 2 -37.72 -36.00 20.80
C PRO A 2 -36.87 -35.26 19.74
N PRO A 3 -35.87 -35.90 19.12
CA PRO A 3 -35.05 -35.24 18.11
C PRO A 3 -35.81 -35.16 16.78
N LEU A 4 -35.92 -33.95 16.22
CA LEU A 4 -36.41 -33.72 14.86
C LEU A 4 -35.34 -34.14 13.84
N ALA A 5 -35.76 -34.98 12.89
CA ALA A 5 -34.95 -35.48 11.79
C ALA A 5 -34.49 -34.36 10.81
N PRO A 6 -33.32 -34.51 10.16
CA PRO A 6 -32.84 -33.54 9.19
C PRO A 6 -33.67 -33.58 7.89
N LYS A 7 -34.21 -32.42 7.51
CA LYS A 7 -34.92 -32.22 6.24
C LYS A 7 -33.90 -32.17 5.09
N GLN A 8 -34.14 -33.02 4.09
CA GLN A 8 -33.34 -33.17 2.88
C GLN A 8 -33.35 -31.89 2.03
N LEU A 9 -32.16 -31.48 1.58
CA LEU A 9 -31.91 -30.39 0.65
C LEU A 9 -32.26 -30.86 -0.77
N VAL A 10 -33.34 -30.32 -1.35
CA VAL A 10 -33.74 -30.64 -2.73
C VAL A 10 -32.97 -29.73 -3.69
N HIS A 11 -31.90 -30.26 -4.30
CA HIS A 11 -31.24 -29.61 -5.43
C HIS A 11 -32.17 -29.59 -6.65
N ARG A 12 -32.66 -28.40 -7.03
CA ARG A 12 -33.25 -28.18 -8.36
C ARG A 12 -32.14 -27.88 -9.37
N LYS A 13 -31.76 -28.89 -10.16
CA LYS A 13 -31.00 -28.69 -11.42
C LYS A 13 -31.93 -28.06 -12.46
N ALA A 14 -31.64 -26.83 -12.89
CA ALA A 14 -32.25 -26.25 -14.07
C ALA A 14 -31.59 -26.84 -15.33
N LEU A 15 -32.41 -27.46 -16.18
CA LEU A 15 -32.04 -27.99 -17.50
C LEU A 15 -31.98 -26.84 -18.52
N LEU A 16 -30.78 -26.46 -18.95
CA LEU A 16 -30.59 -25.62 -20.15
C LEU A 16 -30.73 -26.49 -21.41
N LYS A 17 -31.68 -26.14 -22.28
CA LYS A 17 -31.74 -26.60 -23.68
C LYS A 17 -31.00 -25.58 -24.58
N PRO A 18 -30.21 -26.02 -25.57
CA PRO A 18 -29.53 -25.13 -26.50
C PRO A 18 -30.52 -24.58 -27.54
N ARG A 19 -30.33 -23.32 -27.95
CA ARG A 19 -31.12 -22.70 -29.03
C ARG A 19 -30.20 -22.24 -30.17
N ASP A 20 -30.68 -22.51 -31.37
CA ASP A 20 -29.98 -22.49 -32.65
C ASP A 20 -29.46 -21.13 -33.10
N LYS A 21 -28.33 -21.19 -33.82
CA LYS A 21 -27.71 -20.09 -34.56
C LYS A 21 -28.45 -19.88 -35.88
N HIS A 22 -28.92 -18.66 -36.13
CA HIS A 22 -29.26 -18.21 -37.49
C HIS A 22 -28.45 -16.98 -37.88
N THR A 23 -27.59 -17.25 -38.85
CA THR A 23 -26.78 -16.37 -39.68
C THR A 23 -27.67 -15.44 -40.52
N ARG A 24 -27.32 -14.16 -40.62
CA ARG A 24 -27.75 -13.31 -41.74
C ARG A 24 -26.62 -12.41 -42.23
N THR A 25 -26.28 -12.59 -43.50
CA THR A 25 -25.30 -11.88 -44.32
C THR A 25 -25.79 -10.47 -44.75
N GLN A 26 -24.93 -9.46 -44.57
CA GLN A 26 -24.33 -8.53 -45.59
C GLN A 26 -25.12 -8.28 -46.92
N THR A 27 -25.27 -7.08 -47.54
CA THR A 27 -24.47 -5.83 -47.69
C THR A 27 -25.36 -4.63 -48.23
N PRO A 28 -24.89 -3.51 -48.86
CA PRO A 28 -25.22 -2.14 -48.45
C PRO A 28 -25.87 -1.27 -49.57
N SER A 29 -26.20 -0.01 -49.31
CA SER A 29 -26.39 0.98 -50.40
C SER A 29 -25.89 2.37 -50.02
N ASN A 30 -25.25 2.98 -51.02
CA ASN A 30 -24.51 4.23 -51.03
C ASN A 30 -25.41 5.48 -51.04
N GLY A 31 -24.83 6.63 -50.67
CA GLY A 31 -25.31 7.93 -51.16
C GLY A 31 -24.70 9.16 -50.46
N HIS A 32 -23.60 9.67 -51.04
CA HIS A 32 -23.16 11.07 -51.21
C HIS A 32 -23.34 12.10 -50.05
N THR A 33 -22.39 12.97 -49.67
CA THR A 33 -21.65 13.92 -50.51
C THR A 33 -20.51 14.61 -49.70
N VAL A 34 -19.29 14.58 -50.27
CA VAL A 34 -18.23 15.60 -50.41
C VAL A 34 -18.22 16.84 -49.48
N ALA A 35 -17.10 17.10 -48.76
CA ALA A 35 -16.16 18.21 -49.06
C ALA A 35 -15.18 18.56 -47.90
N ALA A 36 -13.88 18.40 -48.20
CA ALA A 36 -12.72 19.25 -47.88
C ALA A 36 -12.61 19.98 -46.51
N LYS A 37 -11.43 19.96 -45.87
CA LYS A 37 -10.28 20.84 -46.22
C LYS A 37 -9.20 20.74 -45.13
N VAL A 38 -7.98 20.38 -45.53
CA VAL A 38 -6.75 20.63 -44.79
C VAL A 38 -6.36 22.09 -45.03
N ALA A 39 -6.06 22.85 -43.98
CA ALA A 39 -5.29 24.08 -44.09
C ALA A 39 -4.53 24.40 -42.79
N ARG A 40 -3.35 24.95 -43.01
CA ARG A 40 -2.23 25.21 -42.11
C ARG A 40 -2.26 26.68 -41.66
N ALA A 41 -1.60 26.93 -40.53
CA ALA A 41 -0.75 28.08 -40.23
C ALA A 41 -1.32 29.39 -39.60
N HIS A 42 -0.38 30.03 -38.90
CA HIS A 42 -0.28 31.41 -38.36
C HIS A 42 -0.87 31.60 -36.95
N HIS A 43 -0.03 31.70 -35.90
CA HIS A 43 0.98 32.75 -35.62
C HIS A 43 0.33 34.14 -35.65
N VAL A 44 -0.16 34.56 -34.47
CA VAL A 44 -0.47 35.96 -34.17
C VAL A 44 0.34 36.31 -32.92
N GLN A 45 1.37 37.12 -33.13
CA GLN A 45 2.00 37.92 -32.10
C GLN A 45 1.01 39.02 -31.68
N CYS A 46 0.88 39.27 -30.38
CA CYS A 46 0.43 40.56 -29.89
C CYS A 46 1.36 40.98 -28.75
N THR A 47 2.07 42.08 -29.00
CA THR A 47 2.97 42.76 -28.09
C THR A 47 2.21 43.68 -27.15
N ALA A 48 2.51 43.64 -25.85
CA ALA A 48 2.40 44.80 -24.97
C ALA A 48 3.53 44.76 -23.93
N ARG A 49 4.41 45.77 -23.99
CA ARG A 49 5.40 46.12 -22.98
C ARG A 49 4.70 46.83 -21.82
N SER A 50 5.08 46.53 -20.56
CA SER A 50 5.88 47.45 -19.73
C SER A 50 5.97 46.96 -18.26
N SER A 51 7.22 46.77 -17.82
CA SER A 51 7.80 47.07 -16.49
C SER A 51 7.09 46.60 -15.22
N LEU A 52 7.77 45.74 -14.44
CA LEU A 52 8.41 46.08 -13.16
C LEU A 52 9.32 44.91 -12.70
N SER A 53 10.38 45.26 -11.96
CA SER A 53 11.66 44.56 -11.72
C SER A 53 11.62 43.21 -10.97
N PRO A 54 12.63 42.32 -11.14
CA PRO A 54 12.77 41.10 -10.36
C PRO A 54 13.54 41.31 -9.05
N PHE A 55 12.94 40.89 -7.94
CA PHE A 55 13.53 40.86 -6.60
C PHE A 55 14.50 39.66 -6.49
N GLN A 56 15.80 39.96 -6.47
CA GLN A 56 16.88 38.97 -6.31
C GLN A 56 16.98 38.49 -4.86
N ARG A 57 17.12 37.16 -4.68
CA ARG A 57 17.50 36.52 -3.42
C ARG A 57 18.94 36.90 -3.06
N LYS A 58 19.16 37.46 -1.87
CA LYS A 58 20.49 37.66 -1.28
C LYS A 58 20.91 36.38 -0.54
N SER A 59 22.01 35.79 -0.98
CA SER A 59 22.84 34.85 -0.23
C SER A 59 23.96 35.65 0.46
N SER A 60 24.05 35.62 1.78
CA SER A 60 25.16 36.19 2.55
C SER A 60 26.22 35.13 2.79
N VAL A 61 27.34 35.26 2.07
CA VAL A 61 28.63 34.60 2.39
C VAL A 61 29.49 35.68 3.04
N GLN A 62 29.85 35.49 4.30
CA GLN A 62 30.76 36.37 5.03
C GLN A 62 32.17 35.80 4.95
N LYS A 63 33.08 36.52 4.28
CA LYS A 63 34.52 36.29 4.28
C LYS A 63 35.11 37.19 5.37
N ASN A 64 35.82 36.61 6.34
CA ASN A 64 36.69 37.38 7.22
C ASN A 64 38.15 37.15 6.79
N SER A 65 38.81 38.25 6.44
CA SER A 65 40.26 38.37 6.23
C SER A 65 40.94 38.61 7.57
N ILE A 66 42.05 37.93 7.83
CA ILE A 66 42.91 38.18 9.00
C ILE A 66 44.17 38.90 8.53
N ASP A 67 44.48 39.98 9.24
CA ASP A 67 45.61 40.89 9.09
C ASP A 67 46.88 40.27 9.70
N LEU A 68 48.01 40.40 9.00
CA LEU A 68 49.32 39.88 9.39
C LEU A 68 50.28 41.05 9.56
N SER A 69 50.40 41.57 10.78
CA SER A 69 51.56 42.36 11.19
C SER A 69 51.75 42.36 12.71
N GLY A 70 52.98 42.07 13.15
CA GLY A 70 53.41 42.28 14.55
C GLY A 70 54.03 41.06 15.22
N ILE A 71 55.24 40.67 14.81
CA ILE A 71 56.13 39.83 15.63
C ILE A 71 57.35 40.68 15.92
N ASP A 72 57.52 41.08 17.18
CA ASP A 72 58.80 41.48 17.76
C ASP A 72 59.05 40.65 19.02
N ASN A 73 60.32 40.27 19.16
CA ASN A 73 60.91 39.24 20.02
C ASN A 73 60.82 39.53 21.54
N LEU A 74 60.81 38.47 22.38
CA LEU A 74 61.95 38.02 23.22
C LEU A 74 61.54 37.13 24.41
N ASP A 75 62.38 36.11 24.61
CA ASP A 75 62.79 35.46 25.87
C ASP A 75 62.02 34.27 26.49
N ASN A 76 62.86 33.33 26.90
CA ASN A 76 62.64 31.99 27.44
C ASN A 76 61.97 32.00 28.82
N ASP A 77 61.25 30.94 29.15
CA ASP A 77 61.45 30.19 30.41
C ASP A 77 60.66 28.86 30.40
N ASP A 78 61.33 27.81 30.89
CA ASP A 78 60.85 26.44 31.09
C ASP A 78 59.58 26.34 31.97
N LYS A 79 58.64 25.43 31.63
CA LYS A 79 58.06 24.41 32.52
C LYS A 79 56.84 23.64 31.96
N ASP A 80 56.97 22.31 32.03
CA ASP A 80 55.96 21.27 32.33
C ASP A 80 54.84 20.91 31.32
N PRO A 81 54.38 19.64 31.33
CA PRO A 81 53.97 18.91 30.14
C PRO A 81 52.53 19.20 29.70
N GLU A 82 52.37 19.11 28.39
CA GLU A 82 51.16 19.22 27.57
C GLU A 82 49.87 18.76 28.26
N ASP A 83 48.93 19.71 28.43
CA ASP A 83 47.50 19.43 28.44
C ASP A 83 47.13 18.78 27.10
N ILE A 84 46.93 17.46 27.12
CA ILE A 84 46.25 16.74 26.05
C ILE A 84 44.83 17.32 25.97
N PRO A 85 44.36 17.86 24.84
CA PRO A 85 42.98 18.31 24.72
C PRO A 85 42.05 17.14 25.03
N GLU A 86 41.13 17.33 25.98
CA GLU A 86 40.06 16.36 26.22
C GLU A 86 39.31 16.12 24.90
N ASP A 87 39.22 14.84 24.54
CA ASP A 87 38.52 14.36 23.34
C ASP A 87 37.02 14.59 23.55
N ASP A 88 36.54 15.76 23.12
CA ASP A 88 35.11 16.12 23.04
C ASP A 88 34.39 15.35 21.89
N SER A 89 34.79 14.10 21.64
CA SER A 89 34.07 13.24 20.70
C SER A 89 32.70 12.90 21.26
N ASP A 90 31.65 13.20 20.50
CA ASP A 90 30.27 12.85 20.84
C ASP A 90 30.20 11.35 21.17
N PRO A 91 29.68 10.95 22.35
CA PRO A 91 29.58 9.53 22.70
C PRO A 91 28.80 8.71 21.67
N GLU A 92 27.89 9.32 20.89
CA GLU A 92 27.26 8.66 19.74
C GLU A 92 28.24 8.42 18.58
N GLU A 93 29.16 9.35 18.28
CA GLU A 93 30.19 9.17 17.25
C GLU A 93 31.24 8.12 17.66
N GLU A 94 31.66 8.10 18.93
CA GLU A 94 32.56 7.07 19.46
C GLU A 94 31.92 5.67 19.43
N GLU A 95 30.62 5.56 19.76
CA GLU A 95 29.88 4.29 19.68
C GLU A 95 29.72 3.83 18.22
N ILE A 96 29.46 4.74 17.28
CA ILE A 96 29.42 4.44 15.84
C ILE A 96 30.79 3.99 15.33
N LEU A 97 31.88 4.65 15.73
CA LEU A 97 33.25 4.29 15.38
C LEU A 97 33.64 2.93 15.96
N ARG A 98 33.28 2.64 17.21
CA ARG A 98 33.51 1.35 17.86
C ARG A 98 32.71 0.23 17.19
N LYS A 99 31.42 0.42 16.88
CA LYS A 99 30.60 -0.57 16.14
C LYS A 99 31.15 -0.82 14.74
N LYS A 100 31.58 0.23 14.03
CA LYS A 100 32.28 0.08 12.74
C LYS A 100 33.58 -0.71 12.89
N HIS A 101 34.36 -0.46 13.94
CA HIS A 101 35.64 -1.14 14.16
C HIS A 101 35.48 -2.60 14.59
N LEU A 102 34.43 -2.91 15.37
CA LEU A 102 34.07 -4.28 15.75
C LEU A 102 33.59 -5.10 14.54
N GLY A 103 32.69 -4.53 13.71
CA GLY A 103 32.22 -5.21 12.49
C GLY A 103 33.31 -5.40 11.42
N ASP A 104 34.32 -4.53 11.35
CA ASP A 104 35.43 -4.69 10.38
C ASP A 104 36.45 -5.76 10.83
N GLN A 105 36.50 -6.13 12.11
CA GLN A 105 37.44 -7.13 12.66
C GLN A 105 36.98 -8.58 12.42
N ASP A 106 35.66 -8.84 12.41
CA ASP A 106 35.10 -10.19 12.24
C ASP A 106 35.21 -10.75 10.81
N TYR A 107 35.54 -9.90 9.83
CA TYR A 107 35.59 -10.26 8.40
C TYR A 107 36.93 -9.92 7.73
N THR A 108 38.01 -9.84 8.50
CA THR A 108 39.34 -9.44 7.98
C THR A 108 39.94 -10.44 7.00
N ASP A 109 39.46 -11.69 7.03
CA ASP A 109 39.83 -12.81 6.16
C ASP A 109 39.05 -12.85 4.83
N LEU A 110 37.93 -12.14 4.74
CA LEU A 110 37.11 -12.07 3.53
C LEU A 110 37.69 -11.10 2.49
N ASP A 111 37.36 -11.36 1.21
CA ASP A 111 37.69 -10.40 0.16
C ASP A 111 36.94 -9.06 0.38
N PRO A 112 37.50 -7.93 -0.09
CA PRO A 112 36.93 -6.61 0.19
C PRO A 112 35.49 -6.40 -0.30
N ALA A 113 35.03 -7.13 -1.33
CA ALA A 113 33.67 -6.99 -1.82
C ALA A 113 32.69 -7.72 -0.91
N THR A 114 33.00 -8.97 -0.53
CA THR A 114 32.18 -9.75 0.40
C THR A 114 32.10 -9.09 1.77
N ARG A 115 33.22 -8.58 2.31
CA ARG A 115 33.23 -7.83 3.56
C ARG A 115 32.29 -6.63 3.53
N ARG A 116 32.34 -5.81 2.46
CA ARG A 116 31.45 -4.65 2.31
C ARG A 116 29.97 -5.06 2.25
N LYS A 117 29.65 -6.18 1.60
CA LYS A 117 28.29 -6.69 1.51
C LYS A 117 27.77 -7.10 2.90
N ARG A 118 28.53 -7.91 3.65
CA ARG A 118 28.17 -8.34 5.01
C ARG A 118 28.00 -7.15 5.96
N LEU A 119 28.96 -6.24 5.99
CA LEU A 119 28.86 -5.03 6.83
C LEU A 119 27.66 -4.16 6.44
N HIS A 120 27.32 -4.05 5.14
CA HIS A 120 26.12 -3.33 4.72
C HIS A 120 24.84 -3.99 5.21
N PHE A 121 24.77 -5.32 5.13
CA PHE A 121 23.64 -6.12 5.59
C PHE A 121 23.44 -5.98 7.09
N GLU A 122 24.48 -6.15 7.90
CA GLU A 122 24.43 -6.01 9.37
C GLU A 122 23.96 -4.62 9.78
N ASN A 123 24.54 -3.56 9.20
CA ASN A 123 24.10 -2.20 9.47
C ASN A 123 22.62 -1.99 9.10
N THR A 124 22.16 -2.63 8.02
CA THR A 124 20.75 -2.58 7.61
C THR A 124 19.87 -3.31 8.62
N MET A 125 20.25 -4.49 9.10
CA MET A 125 19.50 -5.22 10.13
C MET A 125 19.47 -4.46 11.46
N ASP A 126 20.57 -3.84 11.85
CA ASP A 126 20.64 -2.93 13.00
C ASP A 126 19.68 -1.75 12.84
N ASP A 127 19.64 -1.12 11.67
CA ASP A 127 18.74 -0.01 11.39
C ASP A 127 17.26 -0.44 11.40
N LEU A 128 16.95 -1.66 10.94
CA LEU A 128 15.60 -2.22 10.94
C LEU A 128 15.15 -2.68 12.33
N SER A 129 16.06 -3.16 13.17
CA SER A 129 15.75 -3.62 14.53
C SER A 129 15.45 -2.46 15.50
N ARG A 130 15.97 -1.26 15.19
CA ARG A 130 15.71 -0.05 16.00
C ARG A 130 14.24 0.33 16.00
N THR A 131 13.72 0.57 17.19
CA THR A 131 12.38 1.13 17.38
C THR A 131 12.43 2.66 17.30
N GLY A 132 11.45 3.28 16.63
CA GLY A 132 11.30 4.74 16.63
C GLY A 132 11.07 5.36 15.25
N LYS A 133 11.42 6.65 15.14
CA LYS A 133 11.24 7.39 13.88
C LYS A 133 12.29 6.95 12.88
N VAL A 134 11.84 6.57 11.69
CA VAL A 134 12.71 6.26 10.56
C VAL A 134 13.53 7.48 10.17
N ASP A 135 14.85 7.33 10.13
CA ASP A 135 15.74 8.35 9.59
C ASP A 135 15.49 8.52 8.09
N LYS A 136 15.20 9.76 7.69
CA LYS A 136 14.93 10.12 6.29
C LYS A 136 16.21 10.33 5.49
N GLY A 137 17.35 10.51 6.15
CA GLY A 137 18.67 10.61 5.54
C GLY A 137 19.17 9.26 5.01
N ASN A 138 18.90 8.18 5.76
CA ASN A 138 19.22 6.82 5.35
C ASN A 138 18.35 6.34 4.17
N ARG A 139 18.95 6.33 2.97
CA ARG A 139 18.26 5.95 1.73
C ARG A 139 17.90 4.46 1.69
N THR A 140 18.73 3.58 2.25
CA THR A 140 18.48 2.13 2.31
C THR A 140 17.26 1.88 3.19
N LEU A 141 17.30 2.33 4.44
CA LEU A 141 16.18 2.18 5.37
C LEU A 141 14.88 2.79 4.80
N MET A 142 14.96 3.94 4.14
CA MET A 142 13.81 4.55 3.49
C MET A 142 13.21 3.70 2.35
N THR A 143 14.01 2.87 1.69
CA THR A 143 13.53 1.93 0.66
C THR A 143 12.72 0.81 1.30
N TYR A 144 13.25 0.20 2.37
CA TYR A 144 12.55 -0.82 3.16
C TYR A 144 11.25 -0.25 3.75
N HIS A 145 11.31 0.91 4.38
CA HIS A 145 10.14 1.58 4.94
C HIS A 145 9.07 1.86 3.87
N ARG A 146 9.46 2.37 2.69
CA ARG A 146 8.50 2.61 1.60
C ARG A 146 7.86 1.32 1.10
N GLY A 147 8.66 0.27 0.97
CA GLY A 147 8.22 -1.05 0.54
C GLY A 147 7.27 -1.71 1.55
N ALA A 148 7.64 -1.73 2.83
CA ALA A 148 6.82 -2.23 3.93
C ALA A 148 5.44 -1.57 3.95
N ARG A 149 5.41 -0.25 3.76
CA ARG A 149 4.15 0.52 3.66
C ARG A 149 3.39 0.26 2.36
N TYR A 150 4.00 -0.31 1.33
CA TYR A 150 3.31 -0.65 0.09
C TYR A 150 2.71 -2.06 0.11
N ILE A 151 3.28 -2.99 0.87
CA ILE A 151 2.80 -4.38 1.01
C ILE A 151 1.27 -4.49 1.15
N PRO A 152 0.58 -3.79 2.08
CA PRO A 152 -0.86 -3.99 2.25
C PRO A 152 -1.66 -3.50 1.03
N ARG A 153 -1.11 -2.54 0.28
CA ARG A 153 -1.74 -1.91 -0.89
C ARG A 153 -1.48 -2.69 -2.18
N GLY A 154 -0.29 -3.28 -2.31
CA GLY A 154 0.17 -3.98 -3.50
C GLY A 154 -0.08 -5.49 -3.48
N ILE A 155 0.04 -6.11 -2.30
CA ILE A 155 -0.06 -7.57 -2.12
C ILE A 155 -1.38 -7.94 -1.44
N GLY A 156 -1.62 -7.42 -0.23
CA GLY A 156 -2.86 -7.67 0.49
C GLY A 156 -2.81 -7.28 1.96
N PRO A 157 -3.98 -6.96 2.58
CA PRO A 157 -4.04 -6.46 3.95
C PRO A 157 -3.77 -7.51 5.04
N PHE A 158 -3.66 -8.79 4.68
CA PHE A 158 -3.52 -9.92 5.59
C PHE A 158 -2.29 -10.78 5.29
N VAL A 159 -1.36 -10.26 4.48
CA VAL A 159 -0.08 -10.93 4.22
C VAL A 159 0.67 -11.11 5.53
N ASN A 160 1.25 -12.30 5.73
CA ASN A 160 2.19 -12.58 6.80
C ASN A 160 3.61 -12.58 6.20
N PRO A 161 4.40 -11.50 6.39
CA PRO A 161 5.74 -11.41 5.82
C PRO A 161 6.69 -12.51 6.31
N MET A 162 6.56 -12.93 7.58
CA MET A 162 7.40 -13.99 8.15
C MET A 162 7.24 -15.30 7.37
N GLN A 163 6.00 -15.78 7.30
CA GLN A 163 5.67 -17.04 6.60
C GLN A 163 6.00 -16.96 5.11
N ALA A 164 5.79 -15.81 4.47
CA ALA A 164 6.14 -15.63 3.07
C ALA A 164 7.66 -15.75 2.85
N ILE A 165 8.46 -15.10 3.70
CA ILE A 165 9.93 -15.12 3.58
C ILE A 165 10.48 -16.51 3.89
N GLN A 166 10.07 -17.14 4.99
CA GLN A 166 10.50 -18.50 5.35
C GLN A 166 10.18 -19.51 4.26
N LEU A 167 8.93 -19.52 3.75
CA LEU A 167 8.53 -20.41 2.66
C LEU A 167 9.36 -20.16 1.39
N GLY A 168 9.61 -18.88 1.08
CA GLY A 168 10.41 -18.47 -0.07
C GLY A 168 11.84 -18.96 -0.02
N LEU A 169 12.54 -18.74 1.11
CA LEU A 169 13.93 -19.14 1.29
C LEU A 169 14.09 -20.68 1.25
N ARG A 170 13.18 -21.42 1.88
CA ARG A 170 13.18 -22.89 1.82
C ARG A 170 13.04 -23.43 0.40
N ALA A 171 12.18 -22.80 -0.42
CA ALA A 171 11.99 -23.21 -1.81
C ALA A 171 13.26 -22.99 -2.67
N TYR A 172 14.10 -22.01 -2.34
CA TYR A 172 15.40 -21.79 -2.99
C TYR A 172 16.44 -22.86 -2.58
N GLN A 173 16.49 -23.21 -1.30
CA GLN A 173 17.38 -24.27 -0.80
C GLN A 173 17.13 -25.63 -1.46
N HIS A 174 15.86 -26.02 -1.68
CA HIS A 174 15.50 -27.28 -2.34
C HIS A 174 15.83 -27.35 -3.84
N VAL A 175 16.12 -26.22 -4.50
CA VAL A 175 16.51 -26.20 -5.92
C VAL A 175 18.02 -26.39 -6.09
N GLU A 176 18.83 -25.99 -5.11
CA GLU A 176 20.30 -26.08 -5.18
C GLU A 176 20.89 -27.27 -4.41
N ASN A 177 20.19 -27.80 -3.38
CA ASN A 177 20.65 -28.96 -2.60
C ASN A 177 19.62 -30.11 -2.68
N SER A 178 19.90 -31.10 -3.53
CA SER A 178 19.20 -32.39 -3.56
C SER A 178 19.77 -33.41 -2.56
N ASP A 179 20.55 -32.96 -1.58
CA ASP A 179 21.02 -33.80 -0.48
C ASP A 179 20.31 -33.34 0.80
N ASP A 180 19.51 -34.25 1.33
CA ASP A 180 18.76 -34.11 2.57
C ASP A 180 19.69 -33.70 3.73
N ASN A 181 19.21 -32.76 4.56
CA ASN A 181 19.69 -32.30 5.87
C ASN A 181 20.20 -30.85 5.89
N ASP A 182 19.28 -29.89 6.03
CA ASP A 182 19.57 -28.63 6.70
C ASP A 182 18.36 -28.18 7.54
N ASP A 183 18.36 -28.55 8.82
CA ASP A 183 17.32 -28.24 9.82
C ASP A 183 17.56 -26.86 10.49
N ASN A 184 18.31 -25.94 9.87
CA ASN A 184 18.73 -24.69 10.53
C ASN A 184 17.75 -23.50 10.40
N MET A 185 16.62 -23.64 9.70
CA MET A 185 15.52 -22.66 9.79
C MET A 185 14.60 -23.02 10.97
N ASP A 186 14.52 -22.13 11.95
CA ASP A 186 13.53 -22.20 13.04
C ASP A 186 12.12 -22.02 12.46
N ASP A 187 11.54 -23.14 12.00
CA ASP A 187 10.28 -23.23 11.23
C ASP A 187 9.02 -23.10 12.11
N ASN A 188 9.15 -22.67 13.38
CA ASN A 188 8.05 -22.59 14.34
C ASN A 188 6.87 -21.69 13.88
N ASP A 189 7.09 -20.79 12.92
CA ASP A 189 6.07 -19.84 12.43
C ASP A 189 5.32 -20.29 11.16
N LEU A 190 5.82 -21.30 10.44
CA LEU A 190 5.11 -21.91 9.32
C LEU A 190 4.13 -22.99 9.82
N PRO A 191 2.86 -22.98 9.38
CA PRO A 191 1.95 -24.07 9.72
C PRO A 191 2.44 -25.42 9.17
N GLU A 192 2.34 -26.48 9.98
CA GLU A 192 2.69 -27.86 9.58
C GLU A 192 1.98 -28.30 8.29
N GLU A 193 0.73 -27.86 8.11
CA GLU A 193 -0.05 -28.11 6.89
C GLU A 193 -0.56 -26.78 6.30
N LEU A 194 -0.12 -26.48 5.08
CA LEU A 194 -0.66 -25.40 4.26
C LEU A 194 -1.53 -25.99 3.15
N SER A 195 -2.74 -25.47 2.97
CA SER A 195 -3.51 -25.75 1.75
C SER A 195 -2.79 -25.20 0.51
N GLU A 196 -3.06 -25.79 -0.66
CA GLU A 196 -2.44 -25.36 -1.91
C GLU A 196 -2.66 -23.87 -2.20
N ASN A 197 -3.85 -23.33 -1.90
CA ASN A 197 -4.14 -21.90 -2.06
C ASN A 197 -3.33 -21.02 -1.10
N GLN A 198 -3.13 -21.45 0.16
CA GLN A 198 -2.30 -20.71 1.12
C GLN A 198 -0.84 -20.71 0.67
N ARG A 199 -0.33 -21.86 0.21
CA ARG A 199 1.03 -21.99 -0.32
C ARG A 199 1.25 -21.06 -1.51
N GLN A 200 0.33 -21.05 -2.47
CA GLN A 200 0.39 -20.17 -3.64
C GLN A 200 0.35 -18.68 -3.26
N GLU A 201 -0.48 -18.27 -2.31
CA GLU A 201 -0.53 -16.88 -1.85
C GLU A 201 0.75 -16.46 -1.11
N LEU A 202 1.34 -17.34 -0.30
CA LEU A 202 2.62 -17.08 0.36
C LEU A 202 3.78 -17.00 -0.65
N GLU A 203 3.84 -17.91 -1.62
CA GLU A 203 4.82 -17.85 -2.71
C GLU A 203 4.69 -16.57 -3.54
N TYR A 204 3.46 -16.16 -3.83
CA TYR A 204 3.20 -14.88 -4.50
C TYR A 204 3.68 -13.70 -3.65
N ALA A 205 3.32 -13.70 -2.35
CA ALA A 205 3.69 -12.64 -1.43
C ALA A 205 5.21 -12.50 -1.32
N TYR A 206 5.95 -13.62 -1.23
CA TYR A 206 7.41 -13.62 -1.22
C TYR A 206 7.99 -12.94 -2.46
N LYS A 207 7.61 -13.40 -3.66
CA LYS A 207 8.08 -12.84 -4.94
C LYS A 207 7.75 -11.35 -5.04
N ALA A 208 6.54 -10.97 -4.64
CA ALA A 208 6.12 -9.58 -4.64
C ALA A 208 6.89 -8.72 -3.61
N ILE A 209 7.22 -9.24 -2.43
CA ILE A 209 8.06 -8.54 -1.44
C ILE A 209 9.45 -8.26 -2.02
N LEU A 210 10.06 -9.26 -2.67
CA LEU A 210 11.35 -9.10 -3.34
C LEU A 210 11.32 -8.06 -4.47
N ASP A 211 10.20 -7.97 -5.21
CA ASP A 211 10.02 -6.94 -6.25
C ASP A 211 9.81 -5.54 -5.67
N ILE A 212 9.12 -5.43 -4.54
CA ILE A 212 8.84 -4.16 -3.86
C ILE A 212 10.08 -3.61 -3.15
N ILE A 213 10.93 -4.49 -2.60
CA ILE A 213 12.18 -4.14 -1.92
C ILE A 213 13.34 -4.84 -2.63
N PRO A 214 13.84 -4.30 -3.75
CA PRO A 214 14.85 -4.98 -4.58
C PRO A 214 16.16 -5.30 -3.85
N GLY A 215 16.49 -4.56 -2.78
CA GLY A 215 17.66 -4.84 -1.94
C GLY A 215 17.64 -6.25 -1.35
N LEU A 216 16.45 -6.79 -1.05
CA LEU A 216 16.32 -8.15 -0.51
C LEU A 216 16.85 -9.23 -1.46
N LYS A 217 16.72 -9.03 -2.79
CA LYS A 217 17.22 -10.01 -3.77
C LYS A 217 18.74 -10.12 -3.77
N VAL A 218 19.44 -9.05 -3.38
CA VAL A 218 20.90 -9.00 -3.36
C VAL A 218 21.47 -9.77 -2.17
N ASP A 219 20.72 -9.81 -1.07
CA ASP A 219 21.17 -10.33 0.21
C ASP A 219 20.46 -11.65 0.59
N ILE A 220 19.88 -12.38 -0.38
CA ILE A 220 19.16 -13.65 -0.14
C ILE A 220 20.07 -14.66 0.57
N ASP A 221 21.31 -14.82 0.08
CA ASP A 221 22.35 -15.66 0.67
C ASP A 221 22.62 -15.30 2.14
N LEU A 222 22.62 -14.01 2.48
CA LEU A 222 22.84 -13.58 3.86
C LEU A 222 21.62 -13.83 4.76
N PHE A 223 20.40 -13.77 4.22
CA PHE A 223 19.21 -14.17 4.96
C PHE A 223 19.10 -15.69 5.16
N GLU A 224 19.66 -16.49 4.25
CA GLU A 224 19.75 -17.96 4.41
C GLU A 224 20.73 -18.34 5.51
N GLU A 225 21.84 -17.62 5.63
CA GLU A 225 22.85 -17.82 6.68
C GLU A 225 22.41 -17.33 8.07
N ASP A 226 21.55 -16.31 8.15
CA ASP A 226 21.13 -15.67 9.40
C ASP A 226 19.60 -15.69 9.60
N PRO A 227 19.07 -16.72 10.30
CA PRO A 227 17.66 -16.79 10.66
C PRO A 227 17.17 -15.60 11.51
N SER A 228 18.06 -14.96 12.28
CA SER A 228 17.67 -13.80 13.11
C SER A 228 17.37 -12.56 12.26
N ALA A 229 18.11 -12.37 11.16
CA ALA A 229 17.85 -11.31 10.19
C ALA A 229 16.49 -11.46 9.50
N VAL A 230 16.05 -12.70 9.23
CA VAL A 230 14.69 -12.97 8.72
C VAL A 230 13.64 -12.46 9.70
N HIS A 231 13.82 -12.71 11.00
CA HIS A 231 12.90 -12.23 12.02
C HIS A 231 12.89 -10.71 12.14
N ILE A 232 14.06 -10.06 12.13
CA ILE A 232 14.18 -8.60 12.15
C ILE A 232 13.43 -7.98 10.97
N LEU A 233 13.68 -8.48 9.76
CA LEU A 233 13.02 -8.02 8.55
C LEU A 233 11.50 -8.23 8.62
N ALA A 234 11.06 -9.46 8.89
CA ALA A 234 9.64 -9.80 8.90
C ALA A 234 8.84 -8.96 9.91
N ASN A 235 9.38 -8.78 11.12
CA ASN A 235 8.78 -7.95 12.16
C ASN A 235 8.70 -6.48 11.75
N TYR A 236 9.75 -5.95 11.12
CA TYR A 236 9.75 -4.59 10.59
C TYR A 236 8.66 -4.40 9.51
N LEU A 237 8.55 -5.34 8.57
CA LEU A 237 7.53 -5.32 7.53
C LEU A 237 6.13 -5.38 8.12
N ASP A 238 5.89 -6.27 9.09
CA ASP A 238 4.59 -6.43 9.76
C ASP A 238 4.17 -5.19 10.58
N ALA A 239 5.11 -4.59 11.30
CA ALA A 239 4.84 -3.36 12.05
C ALA A 239 4.40 -2.22 11.11
N HIS A 240 5.11 -2.02 10.00
CA HIS A 240 4.84 -0.92 9.07
C HIS A 240 3.67 -1.17 8.12
N LEU A 241 3.35 -2.42 7.77
CA LEU A 241 2.11 -2.75 7.06
C LEU A 241 0.89 -2.49 7.95
N ARG A 242 0.94 -2.87 9.23
CA ARG A 242 -0.17 -2.65 10.18
C ARG A 242 -0.39 -1.16 10.43
N SER A 243 0.68 -0.42 10.71
CA SER A 243 0.64 1.04 10.86
C SER A 243 0.03 1.70 9.62
N THR A 244 0.43 1.26 8.42
CA THR A 244 -0.11 1.78 7.18
C THR A 244 -1.61 1.54 7.03
N ARG A 245 -2.07 0.33 7.33
CA ARG A 245 -3.50 -0.01 7.27
C ARG A 245 -4.30 0.87 8.23
N SER A 246 -3.80 1.10 9.44
CA SER A 246 -4.41 2.00 10.41
C SER A 246 -4.50 3.44 9.91
N ASP A 247 -3.43 3.97 9.31
CA ASP A 247 -3.40 5.32 8.71
C ASP A 247 -4.42 5.45 7.58
N ASP A 248 -4.50 4.47 6.69
CA ASP A 248 -5.41 4.47 5.55
C ASP A 248 -6.87 4.39 6.00
N ILE A 249 -7.17 3.55 7.02
CA ILE A 249 -8.47 3.49 7.68
C ILE A 249 -8.84 4.83 8.30
N ALA A 250 -7.94 5.46 9.06
CA ALA A 250 -8.20 6.74 9.70
C ALA A 250 -8.48 7.84 8.66
N SER A 251 -7.70 7.85 7.58
CA SER A 251 -7.87 8.76 6.45
C SER A 251 -9.23 8.58 5.75
N LEU A 252 -9.66 7.34 5.53
CA LEU A 252 -10.98 7.05 4.95
C LEU A 252 -12.12 7.37 5.92
N LYS A 253 -12.01 7.03 7.21
CA LYS A 253 -13.01 7.34 8.25
C LYS A 253 -13.41 8.81 8.25
N ALA A 254 -12.42 9.71 8.10
CA ALA A 254 -12.64 11.15 8.11
C ALA A 254 -13.40 11.69 6.90
N ARG A 255 -13.52 10.92 5.81
CA ARG A 255 -14.03 11.46 4.52
C ARG A 255 -15.08 10.59 3.83
N MET A 256 -15.09 9.28 4.08
CA MET A 256 -15.88 8.30 3.33
C MET A 256 -17.39 8.58 3.35
N ILE A 257 -17.92 9.09 4.47
CA ILE A 257 -19.34 9.46 4.57
C ILE A 257 -19.74 10.46 3.47
N ASN A 258 -18.85 11.42 3.14
CA ASN A 258 -19.09 12.41 2.09
C ASN A 258 -19.04 11.81 0.67
N TYR A 259 -18.65 10.55 0.52
CA TYR A 259 -18.55 9.84 -0.75
C TYR A 259 -19.73 8.88 -0.98
N ILE A 260 -20.57 8.63 0.03
CA ILE A 260 -21.75 7.79 -0.13
C ILE A 260 -22.73 8.49 -1.08
N PRO A 261 -23.18 7.82 -2.16
CA PRO A 261 -24.18 8.38 -3.06
C PRO A 261 -25.45 8.76 -2.30
N ARG A 262 -25.98 9.96 -2.58
CA ARG A 262 -27.26 10.39 -2.01
C ARG A 262 -28.40 9.67 -2.72
N LEU A 263 -29.32 9.14 -1.94
CA LEU A 263 -30.54 8.48 -2.40
C LEU A 263 -31.73 9.22 -1.81
N ASP A 264 -32.77 9.42 -2.63
CA ASP A 264 -33.99 10.08 -2.17
C ASP A 264 -34.65 9.26 -1.07
N GLY A 265 -35.09 9.94 0.00
CA GLY A 265 -35.68 9.29 1.18
C GLY A 265 -34.68 8.69 2.17
N TYR A 266 -33.37 8.72 1.89
CA TYR A 266 -32.34 8.24 2.82
C TYR A 266 -31.74 9.40 3.66
N PRO A 267 -31.48 9.19 4.96
CA PRO A 267 -30.80 10.16 5.80
C PRO A 267 -29.42 10.55 5.25
N ILE A 268 -29.13 11.84 5.28
CA ILE A 268 -27.78 12.37 5.02
C ILE A 268 -26.97 12.24 6.31
N LEU A 269 -25.85 11.54 6.23
CA LEU A 269 -24.95 11.34 7.37
C LEU A 269 -23.89 12.45 7.42
N ASN A 270 -23.42 12.75 8.62
CA ASN A 270 -22.27 13.63 8.85
C ASN A 270 -21.01 12.80 9.06
N SER A 271 -19.86 13.35 8.67
CA SER A 271 -18.57 12.68 8.92
C SER A 271 -18.24 12.53 10.40
N ASP A 272 -18.82 13.40 11.23
CA ASP A 272 -18.61 13.44 12.68
C ASP A 272 -19.56 12.48 13.43
N ASP A 273 -20.52 11.87 12.74
CA ASP A 273 -21.40 10.87 13.34
C ASP A 273 -20.56 9.67 13.82
N PRO A 274 -20.83 9.17 15.03
CA PRO A 274 -20.00 8.14 15.63
C PRO A 274 -20.09 6.83 14.83
N LYS A 275 -18.98 6.07 14.82
CA LYS A 275 -18.85 4.85 14.00
C LYS A 275 -19.96 3.82 14.31
N TRP A 276 -20.36 3.70 15.58
CA TRP A 276 -21.36 2.71 16.01
C TRP A 276 -22.77 2.98 15.48
N GLU A 277 -23.05 4.19 14.95
CA GLU A 277 -24.32 4.50 14.24
C GLU A 277 -24.32 4.02 12.77
N ARG A 278 -23.20 3.49 12.28
CA ARG A 278 -23.05 2.96 10.93
C ARG A 278 -23.51 1.49 10.87
N GLY A 279 -23.13 0.77 9.82
CA GLY A 279 -23.64 -0.58 9.59
C GLY A 279 -25.14 -0.60 9.35
N PHE A 280 -25.80 -1.66 9.82
CA PHE A 280 -27.27 -1.82 9.78
C PHE A 280 -28.00 -1.08 10.91
N VAL A 281 -27.32 -0.18 11.65
CA VAL A 281 -28.00 0.79 12.53
C VAL A 281 -28.58 1.92 11.70
N SER A 282 -27.89 2.33 10.63
CA SER A 282 -28.32 3.36 9.68
C SER A 282 -28.69 2.72 8.35
N ILE A 283 -29.88 3.04 7.82
CA ILE A 283 -30.32 2.51 6.51
C ILE A 283 -29.40 2.98 5.37
N THR A 284 -28.74 4.14 5.52
CA THR A 284 -27.82 4.68 4.52
C THR A 284 -26.55 3.84 4.41
N THR A 285 -25.91 3.47 5.52
CA THR A 285 -24.73 2.60 5.50
C THR A 285 -25.11 1.12 5.37
N GLY A 286 -26.26 0.72 5.93
CA GLY A 286 -26.77 -0.65 5.84
C GLY A 286 -27.05 -1.04 4.40
N ARG A 287 -27.59 -0.12 3.58
CA ARG A 287 -27.77 -0.36 2.15
C ARG A 287 -26.46 -0.69 1.45
N GLN A 288 -25.38 0.04 1.77
CA GLN A 288 -24.05 -0.17 1.18
C GLN A 288 -23.47 -1.54 1.53
N LEU A 289 -23.71 -2.03 2.74
CA LEU A 289 -23.24 -3.34 3.22
C LEU A 289 -24.20 -4.50 2.89
N CYS A 290 -25.43 -4.20 2.49
CA CYS A 290 -26.39 -5.21 2.10
C CYS A 290 -25.82 -6.04 0.95
N SER A 291 -26.00 -7.36 1.03
CA SER A 291 -25.67 -8.27 -0.08
C SER A 291 -26.39 -7.79 -1.34
N GLN A 292 -25.67 -7.74 -2.47
CA GLN A 292 -26.24 -7.26 -3.73
C GLN A 292 -27.50 -8.03 -4.13
N ILE A 293 -27.55 -9.34 -3.87
CA ILE A 293 -28.71 -10.17 -4.19
C ILE A 293 -29.93 -9.89 -3.31
N LEU A 294 -29.74 -9.29 -2.12
CA LEU A 294 -30.81 -8.91 -1.19
C LEU A 294 -31.18 -7.42 -1.27
N LEU A 295 -30.52 -6.65 -2.15
CA LEU A 295 -30.69 -5.21 -2.21
C LEU A 295 -32.12 -4.79 -2.56
N GLN A 296 -32.82 -5.57 -3.40
CA GLN A 296 -34.22 -5.32 -3.71
C GLN A 296 -35.11 -5.48 -2.46
N GLU A 297 -34.95 -6.56 -1.69
CA GLU A 297 -35.69 -6.78 -0.44
C GLU A 297 -35.37 -5.67 0.58
N PHE A 298 -34.12 -5.22 0.63
CA PHE A 298 -33.71 -4.10 1.46
C PHE A 298 -34.46 -2.82 1.06
N ASP A 299 -34.53 -2.50 -0.23
CA ASP A 299 -35.13 -1.24 -0.71
C ASP A 299 -36.66 -1.21 -0.55
N GLU A 300 -37.33 -2.37 -0.42
CA GLU A 300 -38.77 -2.46 -0.13
C GLU A 300 -39.14 -1.99 1.28
N ASP A 301 -38.34 -2.34 2.29
CA ASP A 301 -38.50 -1.87 3.68
C ASP A 301 -37.14 -1.78 4.40
N PRO A 302 -36.37 -0.69 4.18
CA PRO A 302 -35.02 -0.56 4.71
C PRO A 302 -34.94 -0.63 6.24
N VAL A 303 -35.95 -0.09 6.92
CA VAL A 303 -35.99 -0.01 8.39
C VAL A 303 -36.21 -1.39 8.98
N SER A 304 -37.20 -2.12 8.49
CA SER A 304 -37.46 -3.48 8.95
C SER A 304 -36.33 -4.43 8.57
N PHE A 305 -35.76 -4.32 7.36
CA PHE A 305 -34.64 -5.15 6.93
C PHE A 305 -33.43 -4.96 7.86
N CYS A 306 -33.03 -3.70 8.12
CA CYS A 306 -31.93 -3.39 9.04
C CYS A 306 -32.16 -3.95 10.45
N ARG A 307 -33.41 -3.89 10.95
CA ARG A 307 -33.76 -4.52 12.24
C ARG A 307 -33.59 -6.05 12.18
N ARG A 308 -34.13 -6.73 11.17
CA ARG A 308 -34.01 -8.19 11.01
C ARG A 308 -32.56 -8.66 10.93
N VAL A 309 -31.69 -7.89 10.27
CA VAL A 309 -30.25 -8.19 10.22
C VAL A 309 -29.62 -8.08 11.61
N ARG A 310 -29.92 -7.03 12.37
CA ARG A 310 -29.39 -6.84 13.73
C ARG A 310 -29.90 -7.87 14.73
N ASP A 311 -31.13 -8.32 14.55
CA ASP A 311 -31.75 -9.37 15.37
C ASP A 311 -31.29 -10.78 14.95
N GLY A 312 -30.53 -10.91 13.85
CA GLY A 312 -30.00 -12.17 13.34
C GLY A 312 -30.99 -13.02 12.56
N GLU A 313 -32.18 -12.48 12.26
CA GLU A 313 -33.22 -13.12 11.45
C GLU A 313 -32.82 -13.17 9.96
N THR A 314 -32.21 -12.10 9.47
CA THR A 314 -31.63 -12.04 8.12
C THR A 314 -30.12 -12.16 8.23
N ARG A 315 -29.56 -13.25 7.67
CA ARG A 315 -28.12 -13.48 7.67
C ARG A 315 -27.49 -12.89 6.41
N ILE A 316 -26.53 -12.00 6.58
CA ILE A 316 -25.63 -11.55 5.51
C ILE A 316 -24.45 -12.52 5.49
N LEU A 317 -24.35 -13.33 4.45
CA LEU A 317 -23.29 -14.33 4.30
C LEU A 317 -22.04 -13.71 3.65
N SER A 318 -20.89 -14.35 3.85
CA SER A 318 -19.62 -13.99 3.21
C SER A 318 -19.56 -14.31 1.72
N ASP A 319 -20.49 -15.13 1.24
CA ASP A 319 -20.47 -15.72 -0.09
C ASP A 319 -21.01 -14.76 -1.15
N ASP A 320 -21.66 -13.68 -0.73
CA ASP A 320 -22.15 -12.62 -1.59
C ASP A 320 -21.41 -11.30 -1.33
N TYR A 321 -21.26 -10.54 -2.41
CA TYR A 321 -20.61 -9.25 -2.35
C TYR A 321 -21.59 -8.14 -1.89
N PRO A 322 -21.12 -7.20 -1.05
CA PRO A 322 -21.92 -6.05 -0.63
C PRO A 322 -22.17 -5.07 -1.78
N SER A 323 -23.31 -4.39 -1.76
CA SER A 323 -23.79 -3.55 -2.85
C SER A 323 -22.86 -2.38 -3.20
N PHE A 324 -22.04 -1.90 -2.25
CA PHE A 324 -21.09 -0.81 -2.51
C PHE A 324 -20.01 -1.17 -3.53
N LEU A 325 -19.80 -2.47 -3.81
CA LEU A 325 -18.88 -2.94 -4.83
C LEU A 325 -19.45 -2.79 -6.24
N TYR A 326 -20.76 -2.67 -6.39
CA TYR A 326 -21.44 -2.71 -7.68
C TYR A 326 -21.84 -1.34 -8.21
N ASP A 327 -21.61 -1.13 -9.51
CA ASP A 327 -22.39 -0.14 -10.25
C ASP A 327 -23.80 -0.70 -10.49
N GLN A 328 -24.79 -0.06 -9.87
CA GLN A 328 -26.18 -0.51 -9.89
C GLN A 328 -26.84 -0.36 -11.27
N ALA A 329 -26.28 0.46 -12.17
CA ALA A 329 -26.76 0.58 -13.54
C ALA A 329 -26.22 -0.54 -14.46
N GLU A 330 -25.09 -1.16 -14.09
CA GLU A 330 -24.47 -2.24 -14.85
C GLU A 330 -24.78 -3.64 -14.26
N TYR A 331 -25.28 -3.72 -13.03
CA TYR A 331 -25.56 -4.99 -12.37
C TYR A 331 -26.61 -5.81 -13.14
N ASP A 332 -26.29 -7.09 -13.33
CA ASP A 332 -27.16 -8.09 -13.96
C ASP A 332 -27.26 -9.32 -13.03
N PRO A 333 -28.45 -9.71 -12.57
CA PRO A 333 -28.61 -10.91 -11.74
C PRO A 333 -28.27 -12.22 -12.45
N ASP A 334 -28.26 -12.25 -13.79
CA ASP A 334 -27.86 -13.41 -14.58
C ASP A 334 -26.34 -13.44 -14.85
N GLU A 335 -25.64 -12.31 -14.65
CA GLU A 335 -24.18 -12.16 -14.79
C GLU A 335 -23.60 -11.43 -13.55
N LEU A 336 -23.32 -12.17 -12.47
CA LEU A 336 -22.92 -11.61 -11.16
C LEU A 336 -21.66 -10.73 -11.15
N ASP A 337 -20.81 -10.83 -12.18
CA ASP A 337 -19.62 -9.99 -12.35
C ASP A 337 -19.94 -8.64 -13.00
N ALA A 338 -21.12 -8.48 -13.60
CA ALA A 338 -21.54 -7.23 -14.23
C ALA A 338 -21.65 -6.12 -13.18
N GLY A 339 -20.95 -5.01 -13.42
CA GLY A 339 -20.84 -3.89 -12.48
C GLY A 339 -19.95 -4.14 -11.24
N LEU A 340 -19.41 -5.35 -11.03
CA LEU A 340 -18.58 -5.68 -9.86
C LEU A 340 -17.28 -4.86 -9.83
N LEU A 341 -16.88 -4.40 -8.63
CA LEU A 341 -15.77 -3.48 -8.36
C LEU A 341 -15.86 -2.12 -9.08
N LYS A 342 -17.04 -1.73 -9.57
CA LYS A 342 -17.29 -0.41 -10.20
C LYS A 342 -18.17 0.51 -9.37
N GLY A 343 -18.57 0.08 -8.17
CA GLY A 343 -19.44 0.86 -7.29
C GLY A 343 -18.93 2.29 -7.04
N PRO A 344 -19.80 3.31 -7.11
CA PRO A 344 -19.38 4.72 -6.98
C PRO A 344 -18.63 5.03 -5.68
N LEU A 345 -19.04 4.40 -4.56
CA LEU A 345 -18.38 4.56 -3.28
C LEU A 345 -16.96 3.95 -3.29
N LEU A 346 -16.80 2.74 -3.83
CA LEU A 346 -15.49 2.10 -3.96
C LEU A 346 -14.54 2.96 -4.81
N VAL A 347 -15.01 3.42 -5.97
CA VAL A 347 -14.23 4.28 -6.88
C VAL A 347 -13.82 5.59 -6.20
N ALA A 348 -14.72 6.22 -5.45
CA ALA A 348 -14.43 7.44 -4.71
C ALA A 348 -13.37 7.21 -3.61
N CYS A 349 -13.50 6.13 -2.84
CA CYS A 349 -12.52 5.76 -1.81
C CYS A 349 -11.16 5.43 -2.41
N PHE A 350 -11.12 4.70 -3.52
CA PHE A 350 -9.89 4.41 -4.25
C PHE A 350 -9.20 5.70 -4.69
N LYS A 351 -9.93 6.60 -5.36
CA LYS A 351 -9.41 7.90 -5.79
C LYS A 351 -8.88 8.70 -4.60
N SER A 352 -9.65 8.77 -3.51
CA SER A 352 -9.28 9.51 -2.29
C SER A 352 -7.94 9.03 -1.73
N LEU A 353 -7.72 7.72 -1.72
CA LEU A 353 -6.52 7.10 -1.15
C LEU A 353 -5.32 7.16 -2.11
N PHE A 354 -5.49 6.70 -3.35
CA PHE A 354 -4.38 6.52 -4.29
C PHE A 354 -4.02 7.78 -5.08
N THR A 355 -5.02 8.59 -5.41
CA THR A 355 -4.83 9.78 -6.27
C THR A 355 -5.06 11.11 -5.52
N GLY A 356 -5.61 11.03 -4.31
CA GLY A 356 -5.81 12.14 -3.38
C GLY A 356 -7.28 12.58 -3.26
N PRO A 357 -7.72 13.11 -2.11
CA PRO A 357 -9.14 13.43 -1.87
C PRO A 357 -9.78 14.41 -2.86
N ARG A 358 -8.97 15.29 -3.45
CA ARG A 358 -9.43 16.31 -4.40
C ARG A 358 -9.81 15.74 -5.76
N THR A 359 -9.35 14.54 -6.11
CA THR A 359 -9.63 13.93 -7.43
C THR A 359 -10.96 13.20 -7.46
N VAL A 360 -11.58 12.95 -6.31
CA VAL A 360 -12.85 12.20 -6.20
C VAL A 360 -13.95 12.83 -7.04
N LYS A 361 -14.07 14.17 -6.99
CA LYS A 361 -15.08 14.93 -7.75
C LYS A 361 -14.65 15.31 -9.16
N ASN A 362 -13.41 15.03 -9.55
CA ASN A 362 -12.90 15.38 -10.87
C ASN A 362 -13.18 14.24 -11.87
N THR A 363 -14.03 14.53 -12.86
CA THR A 363 -14.32 13.66 -14.01
C THR A 363 -13.44 13.96 -15.23
N GLY A 364 -12.50 14.91 -15.13
CA GLY A 364 -11.64 15.35 -16.23
C GLY A 364 -10.23 15.75 -15.78
N SER A 365 -9.30 15.71 -16.74
CA SER A 365 -7.84 15.88 -16.67
C SER A 365 -7.36 17.28 -16.24
N GLY A 366 -7.92 17.84 -15.17
CA GLY A 366 -7.50 19.12 -14.60
C GLY A 366 -6.34 18.97 -13.62
N LYS A 367 -5.17 19.54 -13.94
CA LYS A 367 -4.03 19.71 -13.01
C LYS A 367 -4.46 20.58 -11.81
N GLN A 368 -4.95 19.96 -10.75
CA GLN A 368 -5.09 20.63 -9.45
C GLN A 368 -3.97 20.19 -8.51
N ARG A 369 -2.76 20.65 -8.82
CA ARG A 369 -1.58 20.52 -7.95
C ARG A 369 -1.62 21.62 -6.90
N GLY A 370 -2.22 21.33 -5.75
CA GLY A 370 -1.96 22.13 -4.56
C GLY A 370 -0.70 21.66 -3.84
N PRO A 371 -0.09 22.47 -2.97
CA PRO A 371 0.98 22.02 -2.09
C PRO A 371 0.48 20.85 -1.24
N GLY A 372 1.26 19.78 -1.15
CA GLY A 372 0.89 18.58 -0.40
C GLY A 372 1.78 17.38 -0.73
N ARG A 373 1.67 16.33 0.08
CA ARG A 373 2.34 15.05 -0.18
C ARG A 373 1.90 14.51 -1.55
N PRO A 374 2.82 13.98 -2.39
CA PRO A 374 2.45 13.35 -3.64
C PRO A 374 1.44 12.22 -3.42
N PRO A 375 0.49 12.01 -4.34
CA PRO A 375 -0.45 10.88 -4.26
C PRO A 375 0.27 9.53 -4.21
N LEU A 376 -0.34 8.50 -3.61
CA LEU A 376 0.27 7.17 -3.54
C LEU A 376 0.56 6.58 -4.92
N ALA A 377 -0.32 6.82 -5.90
CA ALA A 377 -0.09 6.41 -7.28
C ALA A 377 1.20 7.03 -7.86
N GLN A 378 1.56 8.25 -7.46
CA GLN A 378 2.83 8.85 -7.85
C GLN A 378 4.01 8.31 -7.04
N ILE A 379 3.84 8.13 -5.72
CA ILE A 379 4.88 7.62 -4.82
C ILE A 379 5.32 6.21 -5.25
N TYR A 380 4.36 5.37 -5.62
CA TYR A 380 4.58 3.98 -6.02
C TYR A 380 4.53 3.76 -7.54
N GLN A 381 4.52 4.84 -8.32
CA GLN A 381 4.59 4.81 -9.79
C GLN A 381 3.52 3.91 -10.45
N LEU A 382 2.31 3.94 -9.90
CA LEU A 382 1.19 3.15 -10.40
C LEU A 382 0.64 3.77 -11.68
N SER A 383 0.77 3.05 -12.78
CA SER A 383 0.20 3.39 -14.09
C SER A 383 -1.16 2.74 -14.33
N GLN A 384 -1.46 1.66 -13.61
CA GLN A 384 -2.71 0.90 -13.70
C GLN A 384 -3.19 0.50 -12.31
N VAL A 385 -4.49 0.24 -12.20
CA VAL A 385 -5.12 -0.27 -10.98
C VAL A 385 -5.13 -1.80 -11.06
N SER A 386 -4.60 -2.47 -10.03
CA SER A 386 -4.67 -3.93 -9.93
C SER A 386 -5.91 -4.39 -9.16
N SER A 387 -6.30 -5.65 -9.35
CA SER A 387 -7.35 -6.30 -8.54
C SER A 387 -7.01 -6.27 -7.05
N ARG A 388 -5.74 -6.49 -6.67
CA ARG A 388 -5.27 -6.40 -5.28
C ARG A 388 -5.42 -4.99 -4.71
N ASN A 389 -5.19 -3.94 -5.49
CA ASN A 389 -5.43 -2.56 -5.03
C ASN A 389 -6.92 -2.31 -4.75
N LEU A 390 -7.82 -2.81 -5.62
CA LEU A 390 -9.27 -2.68 -5.43
C LEU A 390 -9.76 -3.49 -4.24
N ALA A 391 -9.31 -4.75 -4.12
CA ALA A 391 -9.63 -5.62 -2.98
C ALA A 391 -9.18 -5.00 -1.66
N TYR A 392 -7.98 -4.40 -1.62
CA TYR A 392 -7.51 -3.68 -0.44
C TYR A 392 -8.48 -2.56 -0.03
N VAL A 393 -8.84 -1.68 -0.98
CA VAL A 393 -9.77 -0.57 -0.69
C VAL A 393 -11.16 -1.10 -0.31
N ALA A 394 -11.64 -2.16 -0.95
CA ALA A 394 -12.91 -2.80 -0.61
C ALA A 394 -12.93 -3.27 0.85
N VAL A 395 -11.88 -3.95 1.31
CA VAL A 395 -11.74 -4.37 2.72
C VAL A 395 -11.76 -3.17 3.66
N LEU A 396 -11.06 -2.09 3.32
CA LEU A 396 -11.07 -0.87 4.14
C LEU A 396 -12.46 -0.24 4.19
N VAL A 397 -13.14 -0.10 3.05
CA VAL A 397 -14.48 0.49 2.97
C VAL A 397 -15.46 -0.34 3.79
N HIS A 398 -15.46 -1.65 3.64
CA HIS A 398 -16.30 -2.55 4.44
C HIS A 398 -16.05 -2.36 5.94
N PHE A 399 -14.79 -2.35 6.38
CA PHE A 399 -14.44 -2.13 7.79
C PHE A 399 -14.88 -0.76 8.33
N VAL A 400 -14.79 0.29 7.51
CA VAL A 400 -15.16 1.66 7.90
C VAL A 400 -16.68 1.86 7.94
N LEU A 401 -17.42 1.17 7.08
CA LEU A 401 -18.88 1.15 7.04
C LEU A 401 -19.48 0.32 8.16
N ASN A 402 -18.84 -0.79 8.53
CA ASN A 402 -19.32 -1.65 9.59
C ASN A 402 -19.17 -0.95 10.95
N GLY A 403 -20.25 -0.93 11.75
CA GLY A 403 -20.34 -0.24 13.04
C GLY A 403 -19.38 -0.79 14.06
#